data_AF-V2WNM6-F1
#
_entry.id   AF-V2WNM6-F1
#
_cell.length_a   1.000
_cell.length_b   1.000
_cell.length_c   1.000
_cell.angle_alpha   90.00
_cell.angle_beta   90.00
_cell.angle_gamma   90.00
#
_symmetry.space_group_name_H-M   'P 1'
#
loop_
_entity.id
_entity.type
_entity.pdbx_description
1 polymer ?
#
loop_
_entity_poly.entity_id
_entity_poly.type
_entity_poly.pdbx_seq_one_letter_code
_entity_poly.pdbx_strand_id
1 'polypeptide(L)'
;MASSPRGAALDEYDDVDDFAEFTNEDFASLDAQLLLPSTSGAPRVQIELEKKSPDSASNGCNGSHNAKGEVPAQPTVTDKRSPFQRFRKRSHFSVSDLVAPTWCEYQFDYGLRQKRHQKLETRPDTFVTQKGKELVVDKAVAIKREAALDKGKTIHKKLEQEIRAETIFVDAATKEERWALRILDITACFDDLVRLGCAVSVIICVIVSMLSCTREA
;
A
#
# COMPACT_ATOMS: atom_id res chain seq x y z
N MET A 1 -12.68 4.75 52.33
CA MET A 1 -13.82 4.00 51.76
C MET A 1 -14.88 5.00 51.32
N ALA A 2 -15.02 5.19 50.02
CA ALA A 2 -16.24 5.67 49.37
C ALA A 2 -16.01 5.52 47.86
N SER A 3 -16.28 4.32 47.35
CA SER A 3 -16.34 4.06 45.92
C SER A 3 -17.63 4.69 45.42
N SER A 4 -17.54 5.68 44.54
CA SER A 4 -18.69 6.23 43.83
C SER A 4 -19.02 5.28 42.67
N PRO A 5 -20.29 4.86 42.46
CA PRO A 5 -20.63 4.01 41.34
C PRO A 5 -20.54 4.84 40.06
N ARG A 6 -19.66 4.44 39.13
CA ARG A 6 -19.73 4.92 37.74
C ARG A 6 -21.06 4.42 37.19
N GLY A 7 -22.03 5.32 37.07
CA GLY A 7 -23.21 5.06 36.26
C GLY A 7 -22.73 4.63 34.87
N ALA A 8 -23.20 3.46 34.43
CA ALA A 8 -23.19 3.10 33.04
C ALA A 8 -24.03 4.15 32.32
N ALA A 9 -23.38 5.17 31.76
CA ALA A 9 -23.99 5.96 30.72
C ALA A 9 -24.10 5.00 29.54
N LEU A 10 -25.32 4.51 29.30
CA LEU A 10 -25.70 4.01 27.98
C LEU A 10 -25.33 5.13 27.02
N ASP A 11 -24.38 4.85 26.14
CA ASP A 11 -24.06 5.84 25.13
C ASP A 11 -25.25 5.93 24.18
N GLU A 12 -25.51 7.12 23.65
CA GLU A 12 -26.59 7.38 22.68
C GLU A 12 -26.40 6.60 21.36
N TYR A 13 -25.36 5.76 21.28
CA TYR A 13 -24.95 4.99 20.13
C TYR A 13 -25.20 3.48 20.30
N ASP A 14 -25.60 3.00 21.46
CA ASP A 14 -26.03 1.60 21.67
C ASP A 14 -27.35 1.29 20.92
N ASP A 15 -28.10 2.31 20.49
CA ASP A 15 -29.36 2.18 19.76
C ASP A 15 -29.19 2.03 18.22
N VAL A 16 -27.95 2.10 17.69
CA VAL A 16 -27.66 2.03 16.24
C VAL A 16 -26.98 0.74 15.79
N ASP A 17 -27.06 -0.31 16.59
CA ASP A 17 -26.66 -1.67 16.20
C ASP A 17 -27.80 -2.43 15.49
N ASP A 18 -28.31 -1.86 14.38
CA ASP A 18 -29.26 -2.57 13.51
C ASP A 18 -28.74 -2.77 12.09
N PHE A 19 -27.60 -3.45 11.99
CA PHE A 19 -27.18 -4.10 10.75
C PHE A 19 -28.01 -5.36 10.44
N ALA A 20 -28.89 -5.80 11.35
CA ALA A 20 -29.76 -6.95 11.17
C ALA A 20 -31.10 -6.61 10.47
N GLU A 21 -31.49 -5.33 10.46
CA GLU A 21 -32.68 -4.81 9.76
C GLU A 21 -32.55 -4.81 8.24
N PHE A 22 -31.34 -4.90 7.68
CA PHE A 22 -31.15 -5.00 6.24
C PHE A 22 -31.43 -6.42 5.75
N THR A 23 -32.67 -6.65 5.33
CA THR A 23 -33.11 -7.94 4.79
C THR A 23 -32.61 -8.16 3.36
N ASN A 24 -32.65 -9.40 2.89
CA ASN A 24 -32.25 -9.73 1.51
C ASN A 24 -33.10 -8.94 0.48
N GLU A 25 -34.35 -8.69 0.83
CA GLU A 25 -35.32 -7.91 0.07
C GLU A 25 -34.88 -6.44 -0.08
N ASP A 26 -34.30 -5.84 0.96
CA ASP A 26 -33.79 -4.47 0.91
C ASP A 26 -32.60 -4.37 -0.07
N PHE A 27 -31.70 -5.34 -0.05
CA PHE A 27 -30.61 -5.43 -1.03
C PHE A 27 -31.13 -5.64 -2.45
N ALA A 28 -32.16 -6.47 -2.64
CA ALA A 28 -32.79 -6.68 -3.94
C ALA A 28 -33.46 -5.40 -4.47
N SER A 29 -34.02 -4.57 -3.58
CA SER A 29 -34.62 -3.29 -3.95
C SER A 29 -33.57 -2.26 -4.41
N LEU A 30 -32.38 -2.27 -3.79
CA LEU A 30 -31.26 -1.41 -4.17
C LEU A 30 -30.66 -1.84 -5.53
N ASP A 31 -30.52 -3.14 -5.75
CA ASP A 31 -30.08 -3.67 -7.06
C ASP A 31 -31.09 -3.33 -8.16
N ALA A 32 -32.39 -3.44 -7.88
CA ALA A 32 -33.44 -3.04 -8.82
C ALA A 32 -33.38 -1.53 -9.14
N GLN A 33 -33.09 -0.68 -8.15
CA GLN A 33 -32.90 0.76 -8.35
C GLN A 33 -31.66 1.09 -9.20
N LEU A 34 -30.59 0.29 -9.12
CA LEU A 34 -29.39 0.45 -9.96
C LEU A 34 -29.62 0.07 -11.43
N LEU A 35 -30.57 -0.83 -11.71
CA LEU A 35 -30.97 -1.17 -13.09
C LEU A 35 -31.85 -0.10 -13.74
N LEU A 36 -32.50 0.77 -12.96
CA LEU A 36 -33.27 1.88 -13.51
C LEU A 36 -32.33 2.96 -14.07
N PRO A 37 -32.66 3.58 -15.22
CA PRO A 37 -31.88 4.71 -15.72
C PRO A 37 -31.97 5.86 -14.70
N SER A 38 -30.85 6.17 -14.04
CA SER A 38 -30.73 7.27 -13.08
C SER A 38 -31.24 8.58 -13.68
N THR A 39 -32.40 9.05 -13.22
CA THR A 39 -33.01 10.32 -13.58
C THR A 39 -32.76 11.40 -12.53
N SER A 40 -31.66 11.39 -11.77
CA SER A 40 -31.19 12.64 -11.15
C SER A 40 -29.73 12.56 -10.68
N GLY A 41 -28.92 13.52 -11.15
CA GLY A 41 -27.91 14.18 -10.34
C GLY A 41 -26.51 13.56 -10.19
N ALA A 42 -26.32 12.25 -10.35
CA ALA A 42 -24.98 11.66 -10.22
C ALA A 42 -24.31 11.45 -11.60
N PRO A 43 -23.05 11.87 -11.81
CA PRO A 43 -22.34 11.54 -13.04
C PRO A 43 -22.19 10.02 -13.13
N ARG A 44 -22.82 9.42 -14.14
CA ARG A 44 -22.70 7.99 -14.47
C ARG A 44 -21.26 7.72 -14.91
N VAL A 45 -20.40 7.34 -13.97
CA VAL A 45 -19.06 6.84 -14.27
C VAL A 45 -19.24 5.48 -14.93
N GLN A 46 -19.08 5.45 -16.25
CA GLN A 46 -18.99 4.19 -16.99
C GLN A 46 -17.65 3.55 -16.61
N ILE A 47 -17.69 2.58 -15.70
CA ILE A 47 -16.54 1.73 -15.43
C ILE A 47 -16.43 0.78 -16.63
N GLU A 48 -15.71 1.21 -17.67
CA GLU A 48 -15.31 0.33 -18.76
C GLU A 48 -14.25 -0.61 -18.20
N LEU A 49 -14.68 -1.79 -17.75
CA LEU A 49 -13.77 -2.91 -17.51
C LEU A 49 -13.03 -3.17 -18.82
N GLU A 50 -11.69 -3.11 -18.78
CA GLU A 50 -10.83 -3.47 -19.90
C GLU A 50 -11.33 -4.81 -20.47
N LYS A 51 -11.97 -4.76 -21.64
CA LYS A 51 -12.37 -5.97 -22.36
C LYS A 51 -11.07 -6.73 -22.61
N LYS A 52 -10.95 -7.90 -21.98
CA LYS A 52 -9.90 -8.88 -22.33
C LYS A 52 -9.96 -9.06 -23.84
N SER A 53 -8.99 -8.49 -24.54
CA SER A 53 -8.83 -8.65 -25.97
C SER A 53 -8.76 -10.16 -26.24
N PRO A 54 -9.45 -10.70 -27.26
CA PRO A 54 -9.39 -12.13 -27.57
C PRO A 54 -8.02 -12.58 -28.12
N ASP A 55 -7.01 -11.72 -28.12
CA ASP A 55 -5.66 -12.01 -28.58
C ASP A 55 -4.73 -12.32 -27.41
N SER A 56 -5.02 -13.40 -26.69
CA SER A 56 -4.06 -14.02 -25.78
C SER A 56 -4.25 -15.54 -25.79
N ALA A 57 -4.14 -16.09 -27.00
CA ALA A 57 -3.65 -17.44 -27.18
C ALA A 57 -2.11 -17.41 -27.06
N SER A 58 -1.60 -18.18 -26.09
CA SER A 58 -0.22 -18.68 -25.97
C SER A 58 0.89 -17.92 -26.71
N ASN A 59 1.81 -17.31 -25.96
CA ASN A 59 3.21 -17.70 -26.18
C ASN A 59 4.09 -17.45 -24.96
N GLY A 60 5.00 -18.40 -24.77
CA GLY A 60 5.82 -18.55 -23.59
C GLY A 60 6.86 -17.46 -23.39
N CYS A 61 7.44 -17.55 -22.20
CA CYS A 61 8.66 -16.87 -21.81
C CYS A 61 9.76 -17.08 -22.86
N ASN A 62 10.29 -15.98 -23.39
CA ASN A 62 11.66 -15.95 -23.89
C ASN A 62 12.31 -14.67 -23.37
N GLY A 63 13.14 -14.86 -22.35
CA GLY A 63 14.15 -13.88 -22.00
C GLY A 63 15.18 -13.81 -23.13
N SER A 64 15.47 -12.60 -23.58
CA SER A 64 16.74 -12.32 -24.23
C SER A 64 17.25 -10.99 -23.72
N HIS A 65 18.36 -11.08 -22.99
CA HIS A 65 19.15 -9.93 -22.60
C HIS A 65 19.95 -9.44 -23.81
N ASN A 66 20.10 -8.10 -23.85
CA ASN A 66 21.25 -7.33 -24.32
C ASN A 66 21.04 -6.52 -25.60
N ALA A 67 21.01 -5.19 -25.45
CA ALA A 67 21.87 -4.27 -26.19
C ALA A 67 21.81 -2.86 -25.56
N LYS A 68 22.99 -2.31 -25.26
CA LYS A 68 23.21 -0.91 -24.92
C LYS A 68 22.81 0.00 -26.08
N GLY A 69 22.24 1.17 -25.76
CA GLY A 69 21.98 2.24 -26.71
C GLY A 69 21.48 3.49 -25.98
N GLU A 70 22.39 4.39 -25.66
CA GLU A 70 22.14 5.69 -25.05
C GLU A 70 21.85 6.71 -26.15
N VAL A 71 20.60 7.21 -26.23
CA VAL A 71 20.23 8.44 -26.98
C VAL A 71 19.07 9.12 -26.24
N PRO A 72 19.12 10.44 -25.98
CA PRO A 72 18.08 11.16 -25.24
C PRO A 72 16.88 11.46 -26.14
N ALA A 73 15.80 10.67 -25.99
CA ALA A 73 14.55 10.87 -26.73
C ALA A 73 13.53 11.65 -25.89
N GLN A 74 13.07 12.77 -26.43
CA GLN A 74 11.98 13.58 -25.87
C GLN A 74 10.64 12.81 -25.78
N PRO A 75 9.75 13.18 -24.84
CA PRO A 75 8.65 12.31 -24.42
C PRO A 75 7.39 12.55 -25.26
N THR A 76 7.26 11.85 -26.39
CA THR A 76 5.98 11.74 -27.12
C THR A 76 5.63 10.29 -27.40
N VAL A 77 5.42 9.51 -26.34
CA VAL A 77 4.63 8.28 -26.40
C VAL A 77 3.88 8.20 -25.07
N THR A 78 2.55 8.31 -25.11
CA THR A 78 1.72 7.97 -23.96
C THR A 78 1.91 6.47 -23.71
N ASP A 79 2.84 6.14 -22.81
CA ASP A 79 3.07 4.76 -22.39
C ASP A 79 1.74 4.19 -21.88
N LYS A 80 1.14 3.28 -22.67
CA LYS A 80 -0.18 2.68 -22.40
C LYS A 80 -0.15 1.68 -21.24
N ARG A 81 1.04 1.38 -20.72
CA ARG A 81 1.21 0.48 -19.58
C ARG A 81 0.54 1.04 -18.34
N SER A 82 -0.08 0.17 -17.57
CA SER A 82 -0.69 0.56 -16.30
C SER A 82 0.38 1.10 -15.33
N PRO A 83 0.01 2.01 -14.40
CA PRO A 83 0.96 2.54 -13.42
C PRO A 83 1.67 1.44 -12.63
N PHE A 84 0.98 0.33 -12.37
CA PHE A 84 1.56 -0.84 -11.72
C PHE A 84 2.73 -1.44 -12.50
N GLN A 85 2.55 -1.71 -13.80
CA GLN A 85 3.60 -2.25 -14.67
C GLN A 85 4.78 -1.29 -14.84
N ARG A 86 4.50 0.02 -14.82
CA ARG A 86 5.51 1.05 -15.06
C ARG A 86 6.39 1.32 -13.84
N PHE A 87 5.79 1.47 -12.66
CA PHE A 87 6.50 1.94 -11.47
C PHE A 87 6.89 0.82 -10.52
N ARG A 88 6.35 -0.39 -10.70
CA ARG A 88 6.58 -1.49 -9.78
C ARG A 88 7.34 -2.64 -10.43
N LYS A 89 8.48 -2.99 -9.82
CA LYS A 89 9.25 -4.18 -10.18
C LYS A 89 8.66 -5.47 -9.63
N ARG A 90 7.84 -5.37 -8.57
CA ARG A 90 7.24 -6.49 -7.86
C ARG A 90 5.76 -6.62 -8.22
N SER A 91 5.31 -7.86 -8.44
CA SER A 91 3.94 -8.18 -8.86
C SER A 91 2.92 -8.24 -7.70
N HIS A 92 2.99 -7.32 -6.74
CA HIS A 92 2.00 -7.22 -5.66
C HIS A 92 1.78 -5.77 -5.23
N PHE A 93 0.53 -5.39 -4.96
CA PHE A 93 0.18 -4.07 -4.43
C PHE A 93 0.57 -3.95 -2.95
N SER A 94 0.94 -2.75 -2.50
CA SER A 94 1.02 -2.43 -1.07
C SER A 94 -0.25 -1.74 -0.62
N VAL A 95 -0.48 -1.70 0.69
CA VAL A 95 -1.59 -0.95 1.30
C VAL A 95 -1.62 0.49 0.81
N SER A 96 -0.45 1.14 0.66
CA SER A 96 -0.37 2.49 0.12
C SER A 96 -0.83 2.59 -1.33
N ASP A 97 -0.65 1.57 -2.17
CA ASP A 97 -1.10 1.63 -3.56
C ASP A 97 -2.62 1.42 -3.69
N LEU A 98 -3.21 0.71 -2.74
CA LEU A 98 -4.66 0.48 -2.70
C LEU A 98 -5.40 1.71 -2.16
N VAL A 99 -4.85 2.34 -1.12
CA VAL A 99 -5.53 3.44 -0.41
C VAL A 99 -5.16 4.81 -0.99
N ALA A 100 -3.96 5.02 -1.56
CA ALA A 100 -3.61 6.35 -2.05
C ALA A 100 -4.51 6.89 -3.19
N PRO A 101 -5.02 6.06 -4.13
CA PRO A 101 -5.94 6.53 -5.16
C PRO A 101 -7.27 7.04 -4.62
N THR A 102 -7.75 6.53 -3.46
CA THR A 102 -9.04 6.95 -2.90
C THR A 102 -9.01 8.37 -2.34
N TRP A 103 -7.84 8.86 -1.91
CA TRP A 103 -7.68 10.26 -1.51
C TRP A 103 -7.63 11.17 -2.73
N CYS A 104 -6.63 11.00 -3.60
CA CYS A 104 -6.48 11.80 -4.81
C CYS A 104 -5.57 11.10 -5.83
N GLU A 105 -6.16 10.70 -6.95
CA GLU A 105 -5.47 10.04 -8.07
C GLU A 105 -4.27 10.85 -8.61
N TYR A 106 -4.42 12.18 -8.73
CA TYR A 106 -3.36 13.05 -9.25
C TYR A 106 -2.19 13.13 -8.27
N GLN A 107 -2.47 13.21 -6.97
CA GLN A 107 -1.42 13.22 -5.95
C GLN A 107 -0.64 11.89 -5.98
N PHE A 108 -1.34 10.77 -6.19
CA PHE A 108 -0.71 9.46 -6.32
C PHE A 108 0.15 9.35 -7.59
N ASP A 109 -0.36 9.73 -8.76
CA ASP A 109 0.40 9.73 -10.03
C ASP A 109 1.64 10.63 -9.94
N TYR A 110 1.53 11.81 -9.32
CA TYR A 110 2.67 12.70 -9.11
C TYR A 110 3.70 12.07 -8.16
N GLY A 111 3.27 11.41 -7.08
CA GLY A 111 4.16 10.69 -6.18
C GLY A 111 4.95 9.56 -6.88
N LEU A 112 4.30 8.85 -7.81
CA LEU A 112 4.92 7.82 -8.63
C LEU A 112 5.94 8.40 -9.62
N ARG A 113 5.57 9.46 -10.34
CA ARG A 113 6.44 10.15 -11.31
C ARG A 113 7.64 10.83 -10.67
N GLN A 114 7.47 11.38 -9.48
CA GLN A 114 8.56 11.88 -8.64
C GLN A 114 9.44 10.76 -8.08
N LYS A 115 9.11 9.48 -8.29
CA LYS A 115 9.86 8.32 -7.78
C LYS A 115 10.03 8.34 -6.25
N ARG A 116 8.93 8.53 -5.50
CA ARG A 116 8.96 8.58 -4.00
C ARG A 116 9.60 7.39 -3.31
N HIS A 117 9.60 6.23 -3.95
CA HIS A 117 10.22 5.02 -3.43
C HIS A 117 11.77 5.02 -3.53
N GLN A 118 12.36 5.94 -4.30
CA GLN A 118 13.80 6.04 -4.46
C GLN A 118 14.43 6.98 -3.43
N LYS A 119 15.74 6.86 -3.25
CA LYS A 119 16.52 7.74 -2.37
C LYS A 119 16.48 9.18 -2.88
N LEU A 120 16.62 10.14 -1.97
CA LEU A 120 16.53 11.57 -2.28
C LEU A 120 17.51 12.02 -3.37
N GLU A 121 18.71 11.44 -3.42
CA GLU A 121 19.76 11.76 -4.40
C GLU A 121 19.35 11.37 -5.83
N THR A 122 18.69 10.22 -5.98
CA THR A 122 18.29 9.65 -7.27
C THR A 122 16.97 10.21 -7.81
N ARG A 123 16.29 11.04 -7.01
CA ARG A 123 14.98 11.61 -7.35
C ARG A 123 15.16 12.81 -8.30
N PRO A 124 14.39 12.87 -9.41
CA PRO A 124 14.48 13.98 -10.34
C PRO A 124 13.92 15.28 -9.74
N ASP A 125 14.55 16.40 -10.09
CA ASP A 125 14.18 17.77 -9.70
C ASP A 125 12.91 18.22 -10.42
N THR A 126 12.67 17.64 -11.60
CA THR A 126 11.58 18.01 -12.48
C THR A 126 10.94 16.76 -13.07
N PHE A 127 9.61 16.75 -13.15
CA PHE A 127 8.88 15.65 -13.79
C PHE A 127 7.73 16.17 -14.64
N VAL A 128 7.39 15.39 -15.67
CA VAL A 128 6.32 15.71 -16.61
C VAL A 128 5.03 14.99 -16.19
N THR A 129 3.93 15.70 -16.14
CA THR A 129 2.58 15.16 -15.86
C THR A 129 2.02 14.37 -17.05
N GLN A 130 0.90 13.66 -16.86
CA GLN A 130 0.18 13.02 -17.97
C GLN A 130 -0.22 14.01 -19.08
N LYS A 131 -0.51 15.26 -18.72
CA LYS A 131 -0.91 16.33 -19.64
C LYS A 131 0.28 17.09 -20.24
N GLY A 132 1.52 16.61 -20.06
CA GLY A 132 2.72 17.24 -20.61
C GLY A 132 3.22 18.48 -19.86
N LYS A 133 2.57 18.89 -18.77
CA LYS A 133 3.06 20.00 -17.94
C LYS A 133 4.28 19.56 -17.15
N GLU A 134 5.35 20.33 -17.24
CA GLU A 134 6.56 20.18 -16.45
C GLU A 134 6.39 20.80 -15.05
N LEU A 135 6.70 20.04 -14.00
CA LEU A 135 6.58 20.45 -12.60
C LEU A 135 7.92 20.32 -11.89
N VAL A 136 8.35 21.43 -11.27
CA VAL A 136 9.55 21.47 -10.41
C VAL A 136 9.18 20.96 -9.02
N VAL A 137 9.97 20.03 -8.50
CA VAL A 137 9.78 19.40 -7.20
C VAL A 137 10.53 20.18 -6.13
N ASP A 138 9.83 20.58 -5.07
CA ASP A 138 10.49 21.11 -3.88
C ASP A 138 11.17 19.99 -3.08
N LYS A 139 12.50 19.90 -3.25
CA LYS A 139 13.34 18.94 -2.53
C LYS A 139 13.42 19.21 -1.03
N ALA A 140 13.24 20.45 -0.58
CA ALA A 140 13.35 20.79 0.83
C ALA A 140 12.26 20.09 1.66
N VAL A 141 11.04 19.99 1.10
CA VAL A 141 9.93 19.25 1.72
C VAL A 141 10.25 17.76 1.79
N ALA A 142 10.84 17.19 0.74
CA ALA A 142 11.22 15.79 0.73
C ALA A 142 12.31 15.47 1.77
N ILE A 143 13.31 16.34 1.94
CA ILE A 143 14.35 16.21 2.96
C ILE A 143 13.76 16.24 4.37
N LYS A 144 12.88 17.21 4.66
CA LYS A 144 12.20 17.30 5.96
C LYS A 144 11.39 16.05 6.27
N ARG A 145 10.67 15.52 5.27
CA ARG A 145 9.90 14.28 5.41
C ARG A 145 10.78 13.07 5.68
N GLU A 146 11.88 12.91 4.96
CA GLU A 146 12.78 11.78 5.17
C GLU A 146 13.40 11.81 6.56
N ALA A 147 13.84 12.99 7.02
CA ALA A 147 14.35 13.18 8.38
C ALA A 147 13.32 12.81 9.46
N ALA A 148 12.03 13.13 9.25
CA ALA A 148 10.96 12.72 10.16
C ALA A 148 10.74 11.20 10.13
N LEU A 149 10.77 10.58 8.94
CA LEU A 149 10.63 9.13 8.78
C LEU A 149 11.78 8.37 9.44
N ASP A 150 13.02 8.85 9.31
CA ASP A 150 14.19 8.21 9.90
C ASP A 150 14.19 8.29 11.43
N LYS A 151 13.69 9.40 11.99
CA LYS A 151 13.43 9.50 13.44
C LYS A 151 12.37 8.48 13.87
N GLY A 152 11.27 8.37 13.13
CA GLY A 152 10.24 7.37 13.39
C GLY A 152 10.78 5.94 13.38
N LYS A 153 11.54 5.56 12.34
CA LYS A 153 12.19 4.25 12.24
C LYS A 153 13.10 3.96 13.43
N THR A 154 13.86 4.97 13.88
CA THR A 154 14.78 4.82 15.02
C THR A 154 14.03 4.61 16.33
N ILE A 155 12.94 5.35 16.55
CA ILE A 155 12.12 5.21 17.76
C ILE A 155 11.44 3.85 17.77
N HIS A 156 10.81 3.44 16.67
CA HIS A 156 10.18 2.12 16.57
C HIS A 156 11.20 1.00 16.79
N LYS A 157 12.39 1.08 16.18
CA LYS A 157 13.45 0.08 16.40
C LYS A 157 13.85 -0.06 17.87
N LYS A 158 13.92 1.06 18.62
CA LYS A 158 14.25 1.02 20.05
C LYS A 158 13.13 0.38 20.87
N LEU A 159 11.88 0.81 20.64
CA LEU A 159 10.71 0.26 21.34
C LEU A 159 10.53 -1.24 21.03
N GLU A 160 10.83 -1.66 19.80
CA GLU A 160 10.83 -3.07 19.42
C GLU A 160 11.88 -3.88 20.18
N GLN A 161 13.09 -3.33 20.37
CA GLN A 161 14.17 -3.99 21.12
C GLN A 161 13.87 -4.08 22.62
N GLU A 162 13.14 -3.12 23.18
CA GLU A 162 12.72 -3.16 24.59
C GLU A 162 11.71 -4.28 24.86
N ILE A 163 10.79 -4.53 23.92
CA ILE A 163 9.75 -5.56 24.06
C ILE A 163 10.29 -6.94 23.62
N ARG A 164 11.08 -7.00 22.55
CA ARG A 164 11.68 -8.22 21.99
C ARG A 164 13.21 -8.10 22.00
N ALA A 165 13.80 -8.33 23.15
CA ALA A 165 15.26 -8.23 23.33
C ALA A 165 16.05 -9.34 22.62
N GLU A 166 15.43 -10.51 22.41
CA GLU A 166 16.09 -11.66 21.77
C GLU A 166 15.78 -11.71 20.27
N THR A 167 16.81 -11.51 19.44
CA THR A 167 16.70 -11.65 17.98
C THR A 167 17.25 -13.00 17.58
N ILE A 168 16.36 -13.90 17.13
CA ILE A 168 16.73 -15.25 16.69
C ILE A 168 16.89 -15.23 15.17
N PHE A 169 18.06 -15.63 14.68
CA PHE A 169 18.31 -15.82 13.26
C PHE A 169 17.84 -17.21 12.85
N VAL A 170 16.88 -17.26 11.92
CA VAL A 170 16.36 -18.50 11.34
C VAL A 170 16.60 -18.46 9.84
N ASP A 171 17.39 -19.39 9.35
CA ASP A 171 17.65 -19.52 7.91
C ASP A 171 16.44 -20.14 7.22
N ALA A 172 15.93 -19.47 6.19
CA ALA A 172 14.79 -19.93 5.39
C ALA A 172 15.26 -20.20 3.95
N ALA A 173 15.31 -21.47 3.58
CA ALA A 173 15.74 -21.92 2.26
C ALA A 173 14.62 -21.75 1.23
N THR A 174 13.38 -22.10 1.60
CA THR A 174 12.24 -22.07 0.67
C THR A 174 11.49 -20.74 0.72
N LYS A 175 10.68 -20.46 -0.31
CA LYS A 175 9.83 -19.26 -0.34
C LYS A 175 8.70 -19.39 0.67
N GLU A 176 8.24 -20.61 0.88
CA GLU A 176 7.16 -21.02 1.75
C GLU A 176 7.58 -20.83 3.22
N GLU A 177 8.79 -21.25 3.60
CA GLU A 177 9.37 -20.97 4.92
C GLU A 177 9.43 -19.48 5.22
N ARG A 178 9.85 -18.66 4.25
CA ARG A 178 9.87 -17.19 4.43
C ARG A 178 8.48 -16.63 4.69
N TRP A 179 7.44 -17.16 4.05
CA TRP A 179 6.06 -16.75 4.32
C TRP A 179 5.56 -17.26 5.68
N ALA A 180 5.90 -18.49 6.05
CA ALA A 180 5.55 -19.04 7.36
C ALA A 180 6.14 -18.20 8.50
N LEU A 181 7.41 -17.78 8.38
CA LEU A 181 8.04 -16.87 9.36
C LEU A 181 7.30 -15.53 9.47
N ARG A 182 6.78 -14.99 8.36
CA ARG A 182 5.98 -13.74 8.39
C ARG A 182 4.66 -13.92 9.11
N ILE A 183 4.01 -15.06 8.92
CA ILE A 183 2.76 -15.37 9.62
C ILE A 183 3.04 -15.54 11.12
N LEU A 184 4.14 -16.20 11.48
CA LEU A 184 4.56 -16.36 12.86
C LEU A 184 4.86 -15.01 13.54
N ASP A 185 5.56 -14.10 12.84
CA ASP A 185 5.81 -12.73 13.30
C ASP A 185 4.50 -12.01 13.63
N ILE A 186 3.50 -12.13 12.75
CA ILE A 186 2.16 -11.54 12.92
C ILE A 186 1.45 -12.16 14.13
N THR A 187 1.46 -13.49 14.28
CA THR A 187 0.82 -14.15 15.43
C THR A 187 1.45 -13.74 16.75
N ALA A 188 2.78 -13.59 16.80
CA ALA A 188 3.47 -13.10 17.98
C ALA A 188 3.08 -11.66 18.32
N CYS A 189 2.88 -10.80 17.31
CA CYS A 189 2.40 -9.43 17.54
C CYS A 189 0.97 -9.39 18.09
N PHE A 190 0.10 -10.30 17.67
CA PHE A 190 -1.25 -10.40 18.25
C PHE A 190 -1.19 -10.89 19.70
N ASP A 191 -0.33 -11.85 20.03
CA ASP A 191 -0.15 -12.31 21.40
C ASP A 191 0.39 -11.19 22.31
N ASP A 192 1.37 -10.40 21.82
CA ASP A 192 1.87 -9.22 22.52
C ASP A 192 0.75 -8.19 22.77
N LEU A 193 -0.11 -7.97 21.79
CA LEU A 193 -1.25 -7.05 21.92
C LEU A 193 -2.23 -7.52 23.00
N VAL A 194 -2.55 -8.81 23.03
CA VAL A 194 -3.50 -9.40 24.00
C VAL A 194 -2.90 -9.43 25.41
N ARG A 195 -1.61 -9.77 25.56
CA ARG A 195 -0.97 -9.95 26.86
C ARG A 195 -0.46 -8.65 27.49
N LEU A 196 0.13 -7.77 26.68
CA LEU A 196 0.80 -6.56 27.14
C LEU A 196 -0.02 -5.29 26.84
N GLY A 197 -1.05 -5.38 26.01
CA GLY A 197 -1.85 -4.22 25.59
C GLY A 197 -1.08 -3.24 24.70
N CYS A 198 0.07 -3.66 24.16
CA CYS A 198 0.97 -2.81 23.39
C CYS A 198 1.00 -3.26 21.92
N ALA A 199 0.89 -2.32 20.98
CA ALA A 199 1.07 -2.57 19.56
C ALA A 199 2.41 -2.01 19.09
N VAL A 200 3.28 -2.87 18.54
CA VAL A 200 4.56 -2.45 17.94
C VAL A 200 4.57 -2.79 16.46
N SER A 201 5.16 -1.92 15.64
CA SER A 201 5.15 -2.06 14.19
C SER A 201 5.99 -3.26 13.71
N VAL A 202 5.34 -4.33 13.26
CA VAL A 202 5.96 -5.61 12.82
C VAL A 202 7.01 -5.48 11.70
N ILE A 203 7.05 -4.34 11.00
CA ILE A 203 7.71 -4.22 9.68
C ILE A 203 9.24 -4.08 9.77
N ILE A 204 9.81 -3.62 10.90
CA ILE A 204 11.25 -3.40 10.99
C ILE A 204 12.03 -4.70 11.21
N CYS A 205 11.50 -5.65 12.00
CA CYS A 205 12.13 -6.97 12.19
C CYS A 205 12.20 -7.78 10.89
N VAL A 206 11.17 -7.65 10.05
CA VAL A 206 11.02 -8.35 8.77
C VAL A 206 12.15 -8.01 7.79
N ILE A 207 12.53 -6.73 7.69
CA ILE A 207 13.45 -6.24 6.65
C ILE A 207 14.91 -6.57 7.01
N VAL A 208 15.29 -6.51 8.29
CA VAL A 208 16.67 -6.80 8.73
C VAL A 208 17.02 -8.28 8.53
N SER A 209 16.07 -9.18 8.79
CA SER A 209 16.29 -10.62 8.60
C SER A 209 16.40 -11.00 7.11
N MET A 210 15.61 -10.36 6.22
CA MET A 210 15.70 -10.58 4.77
C MET A 210 16.96 -9.97 4.12
N LEU A 211 17.44 -8.81 4.59
CA LEU A 211 18.60 -8.15 3.97
C LEU A 211 19.91 -8.92 4.19
N SER A 212 20.03 -9.61 5.33
CA SER A 212 21.22 -10.39 5.67
C SER A 212 21.35 -11.63 4.78
N CYS A 213 20.23 -12.27 4.45
CA CYS A 213 20.22 -13.47 3.60
C CYS A 213 20.41 -13.16 2.09
N THR A 214 20.10 -11.94 1.62
CA THR A 214 20.29 -11.56 0.20
C THR A 214 21.68 -11.02 -0.14
N ARG A 215 22.60 -10.93 0.83
CA ARG A 215 23.93 -10.31 0.64
C ARG A 215 25.06 -11.34 0.41
N GLU A 216 24.76 -12.65 0.45
CA GLU A 216 25.75 -13.73 0.31
C GLU A 216 25.38 -14.78 -0.76
N ALA A 217 24.59 -14.41 -1.78
CA ALA A 217 24.34 -15.25 -2.96
C ALA A 217 24.56 -14.47 -4.27
#